data_AF-A0A2E9TIP0-F1
#
_entry.id   AF-A0A2E9TIP0-F1
#
_cell.length_a   1.000
_cell.length_b   1.000
_cell.length_c   1.000
_cell.angle_alpha   90.00
_cell.angle_beta   90.00
_cell.angle_gamma   90.00
#
_symmetry.space_group_name_H-M   'P 1'
#
loop_
_entity.id
_entity.type
_entity.pdbx_description
1 polymer ?
#
loop_
_entity_poly.entity_id
_entity_poly.type
_entity_poly.pdbx_seq_one_letter_code
_entity_poly.pdbx_strand_id
1 'polypeptide(L)' 'MNLLPIPALDGGHATFILYEMVSGRKPSEKFLEYSTRFGVIILLGLMSYVILNDIYKLFI' A
#
# COMPACT_ATOMS: atom_id res chain seq x y z
N MET A 1 -3.36 -6.35 -32.14
CA MET A 1 -2.41 -6.73 -31.08
C MET A 1 -1.33 -5.67 -31.00
N ASN A 2 -1.32 -4.92 -29.89
CA ASN A 2 -0.18 -4.18 -29.33
C ASN A 2 -0.40 -4.31 -27.81
N LEU A 3 0.28 -5.29 -27.23
CA LEU A 3 0.09 -5.76 -25.85
C LEU A 3 1.17 -5.11 -25.00
N LEU A 4 0.83 -4.02 -24.30
CA LEU A 4 1.32 -3.67 -22.96
C LEU A 4 0.91 -2.22 -22.64
N PRO A 5 -0.35 -2.00 -22.22
CA PRO A 5 -0.68 -0.89 -21.35
C PRO A 5 -0.30 -1.29 -19.91
N ILE A 6 0.51 -0.44 -19.31
CA ILE A 6 1.08 -0.50 -17.97
C ILE A 6 -0.06 -0.40 -16.92
N PRO A 7 0.25 -0.51 -15.61
CA PRO A 7 0.16 -1.64 -14.70
C PRO A 7 -1.19 -1.70 -13.95
N ALA A 8 -2.29 -2.00 -14.64
CA ALA A 8 -3.67 -2.00 -14.09
C ALA A 8 -4.41 -3.34 -14.18
N LEU A 9 -3.70 -4.46 -14.38
CA LEU A 9 -4.28 -5.76 -14.74
C LEU A 9 -4.49 -6.68 -13.51
N ASP A 10 -5.55 -6.41 -12.74
CA ASP A 10 -6.33 -7.36 -11.91
C ASP A 10 -6.43 -7.09 -10.39
N GLY A 11 -5.42 -6.53 -9.72
CA GLY A 11 -5.54 -6.18 -8.28
C GLY A 11 -6.15 -4.79 -8.03
N GLY A 12 -5.81 -3.84 -8.89
CA GLY A 12 -6.27 -2.45 -8.79
C GLY A 12 -7.76 -2.30 -9.09
N HIS A 13 -8.31 -3.09 -10.02
CA HIS A 13 -9.71 -3.01 -10.45
C HIS A 13 -10.70 -3.33 -9.33
N ALA A 14 -10.48 -4.38 -8.53
CA ALA A 14 -11.37 -4.73 -7.42
C ALA A 14 -11.42 -3.63 -6.35
N THR A 15 -10.25 -3.05 -6.03
CA THR A 15 -10.12 -1.95 -5.07
C THR A 15 -10.69 -0.64 -5.63
N PHE A 16 -10.53 -0.41 -6.95
CA PHE A 16 -11.08 0.73 -7.66
C PHE A 16 -12.61 0.71 -7.64
N ILE A 17 -13.22 -0.45 -7.92
CA ILE A 17 -14.67 -0.62 -7.90
C ILE A 17 -15.24 -0.51 -6.48
N LEU A 18 -14.58 -1.09 -5.46
CA LEU A 18 -14.99 -0.96 -4.06
C LEU A 18 -14.88 0.49 -3.56
N TYR A 19 -13.80 1.18 -3.90
CA TYR A 19 -13.63 2.59 -3.54
C TYR A 19 -14.60 3.49 -4.30
N GLU A 20 -14.86 3.24 -5.58
CA GLU A 20 -15.82 3.99 -6.39
C GLU A 20 -17.26 3.82 -5.85
N MET A 21 -17.63 2.62 -5.42
CA MET A 21 -18.92 2.35 -4.75
C MET A 21 -19.06 3.05 -3.38
N VAL A 22 -17.99 3.16 -2.59
CA VAL A 22 -18.04 3.77 -1.25
C VAL A 22 -17.88 5.30 -1.31
N SER A 23 -17.06 5.82 -2.22
CA SER A 23 -16.64 7.23 -2.25
C SER A 23 -17.34 8.06 -3.33
N GLY A 24 -17.96 7.43 -4.34
CA GLY A 24 -18.69 8.11 -5.41
C GLY A 24 -17.83 9.06 -6.28
N ARG A 25 -16.50 9.00 -6.13
CA ARG A 25 -15.52 9.84 -6.84
C ARG A 25 -14.40 8.95 -7.36
N LYS A 26 -14.02 9.16 -8.63
CA LYS A 26 -12.90 8.46 -9.29
C LYS A 26 -11.64 8.58 -8.39
N PRO A 27 -11.09 7.47 -7.86
CA PRO A 27 -9.88 7.55 -7.07
C PRO A 27 -8.77 8.08 -7.97
N SER A 28 -8.22 9.24 -7.59
CA SER A 28 -7.02 9.77 -8.23
C SER A 28 -5.87 8.81 -7.95
N GLU A 29 -5.12 8.45 -8.98
CA GLU A 29 -3.90 7.62 -8.92
C GLU A 29 -2.95 8.05 -7.79
N LYS A 30 -2.94 9.35 -7.48
CA LYS A 30 -2.20 9.95 -6.36
C LYS A 30 -2.64 9.42 -4.99
N PHE A 31 -3.94 9.22 -4.75
CA PHE A 31 -4.44 8.74 -3.44
C PHE A 31 -4.01 7.29 -3.18
N LEU A 32 -3.98 6.47 -4.23
CA LEU A 32 -3.53 5.09 -4.15
C LEU A 32 -2.01 5.02 -3.88
N GLU A 33 -1.24 5.87 -4.57
CA GLU A 33 0.18 6.03 -4.33
C GLU A 33 0.46 6.51 -2.90
N TYR A 34 -0.29 7.50 -2.40
CA TYR A 34 -0.18 7.97 -1.02
C TYR A 34 -0.53 6.89 0.01
N SER A 35 -1.61 6.14 -0.20
CA SER A 35 -2.04 5.07 0.73
C SER A 35 -1.03 3.92 0.78
N THR A 36 -0.49 3.54 -0.39
CA THR A 36 0.54 2.51 -0.50
C THR A 36 1.84 2.98 0.17
N ARG A 37 2.27 4.21 -0.11
CA ARG A 37 3.48 4.80 0.49
C ARG A 37 3.35 4.91 2.01
N PHE A 38 2.18 5.29 2.50
CA PHE A 38 1.88 5.36 3.93
C PHE A 38 1.92 3.97 4.58
N GLY A 39 1.33 2.96 3.94
CA GLY A 39 1.38 1.57 4.40
C GLY A 39 2.81 1.04 4.50
N VAL A 40 3.66 1.31 3.50
CA VAL A 40 5.07 0.91 3.49
C VAL A 40 5.86 1.61 4.61
N ILE A 41 5.63 2.90 4.83
CA ILE A 41 6.28 3.66 5.92
C ILE A 41 5.90 3.07 7.29
N ILE A 42 4.63 2.75 7.50
CA ILE A 42 4.17 2.12 8.74
C ILE A 42 4.81 0.74 8.93
N LEU A 43 4.84 -0.07 7.87
CA LEU A 43 5.43 -1.40 7.90
C LEU A 43 6.92 -1.34 8.25
N LEU A 44 7.68 -0.46 7.62
CA LEU A 44 9.10 -0.24 7.90
C LEU A 44 9.34 0.26 9.34
N GLY A 45 8.47 1.14 9.83
CA GLY A 45 8.50 1.61 11.22
C GLY A 45 8.27 0.48 12.23
N LEU A 46 7.27 -0.36 11.99
CA LEU A 46 6.97 -1.55 12.81
C LEU A 46 8.10 -2.56 12.78
N MET A 47 8.67 -2.87 11.61
CA MET A 47 9.83 -3.76 11.51
C MET A 47 11.02 -3.23 12.31
N SER A 48 11.32 -1.93 12.18
CA SER A 48 12.40 -1.29 12.93
C SER A 48 12.14 -1.36 14.45
N TYR A 49 10.90 -1.13 14.88
CA TYR A 49 10.52 -1.23 16.29
C TYR A 49 10.72 -2.65 16.84
N VAL A 50 10.28 -3.67 16.11
CA VAL A 50 10.44 -5.08 16.51
C VAL A 50 11.93 -5.44 16.59
N ILE A 51 12.73 -5.06 15.61
CA ILE A 51 14.18 -5.32 15.61
C ILE A 51 14.86 -4.66 16.81
N LEU A 52 14.55 -3.40 17.11
CA LEU A 52 15.10 -2.71 18.28
C LEU A 52 14.66 -3.41 19.58
N ASN A 53 13.39 -3.79 19.68
CA ASN A 53 12.85 -4.50 20.84
C ASN A 53 13.53 -5.87 21.03
N ASP A 54 13.78 -6.62 19.96
CA ASP A 54 14.49 -7.89 20.00
C ASP A 54 15.96 -7.72 20.42
N ILE A 55 16.65 -6.68 19.93
CA ILE A 55 18.02 -6.35 20.35
C ILE A 55 18.06 -5.95 21.84
N TYR A 56 17.12 -5.12 22.28
CA TYR A 56 17.01 -4.74 23.70
C TYR A 56 16.78 -5.97 24.58
N LYS A 57 15.92 -6.89 24.14
CA LYS A 57 15.63 -8.14 24.83
C LYS A 57 16.79 -9.14 24.83
N LEU A 58 17.70 -9.04 23.85
CA LEU A 58 18.93 -9.84 23.81
C LEU A 58 20.00 -9.33 24.78
N PHE A 59 19.95 -8.04 25.14
CA PHE A 59 20.94 -7.39 26.00
C PHE A 59 20.54 -7.36 27.49
N ILE A 60 19.26 -7.57 27.81
CA ILE A 60 18.69 -7.58 29.16
C ILE A 60 18.28 -8.99 29.59
#